data_AF-A0A7X2PFV9-F1
#
_entry.id   AF-A0A7X2PFV9-F1
#
_cell.length_a   1.000
_cell.length_b   1.000
_cell.length_c   1.000
_cell.angle_alpha   90.00
_cell.angle_beta   90.00
_cell.angle_gamma   90.00
#
_symmetry.space_group_name_H-M   'P 1'
#
loop_
_entity.id
_entity.type
_entity.pdbx_description
1 polymer ?
#
loop_
_entity_poly.entity_id
_entity_poly.type
_entity_poly.pdbx_seq_one_letter_code
_entity_poly.pdbx_strand_id
1 'polypeptide(L)'
;MTARPSRDLVFAAHQELTAEWWANHRRRFDLYISEIVLREAAKGDESASAKRLAELDGIDLLALDDSARELAHLFVERRLIPEESVEDASTSLSPQLKVWTSC
;
A
#
# COMPACT_ATOMS: atom_id res chain seq x y z
N MET A 1 -3.24 9.59 -2.88
CA MET A 1 -4.45 10.02 -2.15
C MET A 1 -4.30 11.37 -1.44
N THR A 2 -3.23 11.63 -0.66
CA THR A 2 -3.07 12.92 0.09
C THR A 2 -1.78 13.68 -0.22
N ALA A 3 -0.97 13.19 -1.14
CA ALA A 3 0.28 13.82 -1.55
C ALA A 3 0.02 15.12 -2.31
N ARG A 4 0.89 16.12 -2.12
CA ARG A 4 0.84 17.34 -2.94
C ARG A 4 1.21 16.99 -4.39
N PRO A 5 0.57 17.61 -5.39
CA PRO A 5 0.94 17.44 -6.79
C PRO A 5 2.43 17.69 -7.00
N SER A 6 3.10 16.77 -7.68
CA SER A 6 4.49 16.93 -8.08
C SER A 6 4.63 18.00 -9.17
N ARG A 7 5.83 18.56 -9.28
CA ARG A 7 6.19 19.48 -10.38
C ARG A 7 6.51 18.71 -11.67
N ASP A 8 6.78 17.42 -11.55
CA ASP A 8 6.91 16.50 -12.69
C ASP A 8 5.51 16.13 -13.21
N LEU A 9 5.25 16.41 -14.49
CA LEU A 9 3.95 16.22 -15.12
C LEU A 9 3.52 14.74 -15.16
N VAL A 10 4.45 13.81 -15.36
CA VAL A 10 4.14 12.38 -15.41
C VAL A 10 3.73 11.91 -14.02
N PHE A 11 4.49 12.32 -13.00
CA PHE A 11 4.16 11.96 -11.63
C PHE A 11 2.86 12.61 -11.15
N ALA A 12 2.64 13.88 -11.50
CA ALA A 12 1.40 14.59 -11.21
C ALA A 12 0.18 13.89 -11.85
N ALA A 13 0.31 13.41 -13.09
CA ALA A 13 -0.76 12.66 -13.74
C ALA A 13 -1.10 11.35 -13.00
N HIS A 14 -0.08 10.59 -12.55
CA HIS A 14 -0.32 9.39 -11.74
C HIS A 14 -0.96 9.70 -10.38
N GLN A 15 -0.55 10.80 -9.74
CA GLN A 15 -1.17 11.26 -8.48
C GLN A 15 -2.64 11.62 -8.69
N GLU A 16 -2.96 12.28 -9.80
CA GLU A 16 -4.33 12.67 -10.13
C GLU A 16 -5.21 11.45 -10.42
N LEU A 17 -4.72 10.49 -11.20
CA LEU A 17 -5.44 9.23 -11.44
C LEU A 17 -5.71 8.48 -10.13
N THR A 18 -4.72 8.45 -9.23
CA THR A 18 -4.90 7.86 -7.91
C THR A 18 -5.97 8.61 -7.11
N ALA A 19 -5.95 9.95 -7.11
CA ALA A 19 -6.92 10.76 -6.39
C ALA A 19 -8.34 10.59 -6.93
N GLU A 20 -8.50 10.57 -8.26
CA GLU A 20 -9.76 10.36 -8.96
C GLU A 20 -10.37 8.99 -8.64
N TRP A 21 -9.56 7.92 -8.67
CA TRP A 21 -10.01 6.59 -8.29
C TRP A 21 -10.47 6.54 -6.83
N TRP A 22 -9.70 7.12 -5.91
CA TRP A 22 -10.07 7.15 -4.49
C TRP A 22 -11.35 7.96 -4.24
N ALA A 23 -11.55 9.07 -4.94
CA ALA A 23 -12.74 9.89 -4.80
C ALA A 23 -14.01 9.22 -5.39
N ASN A 24 -13.90 8.63 -6.57
CA ASN A 24 -15.07 8.25 -7.38
C ASN A 24 -15.35 6.75 -7.40
N HIS A 25 -14.32 5.92 -7.20
CA HIS A 25 -14.41 4.48 -7.45
C HIS A 25 -14.33 3.64 -6.19
N ARG A 26 -13.68 4.11 -5.12
CA ARG A 26 -13.42 3.33 -3.90
C ARG A 26 -14.67 2.69 -3.28
N ARG A 27 -15.82 3.37 -3.36
CA ARG A 27 -17.11 2.90 -2.78
C ARG A 27 -17.78 1.79 -3.60
N ARG A 28 -17.25 1.46 -4.77
CA ARG A 28 -17.76 0.41 -5.65
C ARG A 28 -17.11 -0.96 -5.38
N PHE A 29 -16.18 -1.02 -4.43
CA PHE A 29 -15.41 -2.21 -4.10
C PHE A 29 -15.40 -2.39 -2.58
N ASP A 30 -15.31 -3.64 -2.14
CA ASP A 30 -14.95 -3.96 -0.76
C ASP A 30 -13.43 -3.81 -0.63
N LEU A 31 -13.00 -2.81 0.13
CA LEU A 31 -11.59 -2.50 0.32
C LEU A 31 -11.09 -3.20 1.57
N TYR A 32 -9.87 -3.73 1.47
CA TYR A 32 -9.17 -4.34 2.59
C TYR A 32 -7.73 -3.84 2.62
N ILE A 33 -7.18 -3.65 3.82
CA ILE A 33 -5.77 -3.27 4.03
C ILE A 33 -5.08 -4.22 5.00
N SER A 34 -3.77 -4.38 4.87
CA SER A 34 -2.97 -5.15 5.84
C SER A 34 -2.48 -4.26 6.98
N GLU A 35 -2.06 -4.87 8.09
CA GLU A 35 -1.40 -4.15 9.20
C GLU A 35 -0.13 -3.41 8.75
N ILE A 36 0.56 -3.92 7.74
CA ILE A 36 1.75 -3.28 7.18
C ILE A 36 1.37 -1.94 6.56
N VAL A 37 0.28 -1.90 5.77
CA VAL A 37 -0.20 -0.65 5.15
C VAL A 37 -0.54 0.40 6.22
N LEU A 38 -1.19 0.00 7.32
CA LEU A 38 -1.45 0.92 8.45
C LEU A 38 -0.15 1.45 9.07
N ARG A 39 0.83 0.56 9.32
CA ARG A 39 2.12 0.96 9.89
C ARG A 39 2.88 1.91 8.98
N GLU A 40 2.91 1.67 7.68
CA GLU A 40 3.58 2.55 6.72
C GLU A 40 2.83 3.88 6.54
N ALA A 41 1.50 3.87 6.57
CA ALA A 41 0.69 5.08 6.49
C ALA A 41 0.90 6.00 7.70
N ALA A 42 1.16 5.43 8.89
CA ALA A 42 1.42 6.17 10.12
C ALA A 42 2.81 6.83 10.20
N LYS A 43 3.78 6.38 9.42
CA LYS A 43 5.17 6.89 9.46
C LYS A 43 5.33 8.22 8.72
N GLY A 44 6.31 9.03 9.13
CA GLY A 44 6.70 10.28 8.45
C GLY A 44 6.11 11.52 9.11
N ASP A 45 5.89 12.57 8.31
CA ASP A 45 5.32 13.84 8.78
C ASP A 45 3.93 13.63 9.40
N GLU A 46 3.72 14.17 10.61
CA GLU A 46 2.51 13.97 11.42
C GLU A 46 1.24 14.46 10.72
N SER A 47 1.32 15.59 10.01
CA SER A 47 0.17 16.12 9.29
C SER A 47 -0.20 15.25 8.08
N ALA A 48 0.81 14.67 7.42
CA ALA A 48 0.64 13.81 6.26
C ALA A 48 0.20 12.38 6.65
N SER A 49 0.71 11.85 7.78
CA SER A 49 0.27 10.56 8.31
C SER A 49 -1.17 10.62 8.81
N ALA A 50 -1.56 11.68 9.54
CA ALA A 50 -2.93 11.87 10.00
C ALA A 50 -3.93 11.86 8.83
N LYS A 51 -3.61 12.54 7.74
CA LYS A 51 -4.45 12.54 6.52
C LYS A 51 -4.54 11.15 5.88
N ARG A 52 -3.44 10.39 5.83
CA ARG A 52 -3.46 9.03 5.28
C ARG A 52 -4.31 8.10 6.15
N LEU A 53 -4.13 8.16 7.47
CA LEU A 53 -4.91 7.34 8.40
C LEU A 53 -6.41 7.66 8.35
N ALA A 54 -6.77 8.94 8.21
CA ALA A 54 -8.17 9.34 8.07
C ALA A 54 -8.85 8.76 6.81
N GLU A 55 -8.11 8.61 5.71
CA GLU A 55 -8.66 8.01 4.49
C GLU A 55 -8.75 6.48 4.55
N LEU A 56 -7.94 5.86 5.42
CA LEU A 56 -8.00 4.42 5.70
C LEU A 56 -9.05 4.07 6.76
N ASP A 57 -9.62 5.08 7.43
CA ASP A 57 -10.67 4.87 8.43
C ASP A 57 -11.90 4.22 7.81
N GLY A 58 -12.41 3.18 8.49
CA GLY A 58 -13.52 2.36 8.00
C GLY A 58 -13.19 1.39 6.87
N ILE A 59 -11.91 1.22 6.49
CA ILE A 59 -11.48 0.11 5.63
C ILE A 59 -11.12 -1.09 6.49
N ASP A 60 -11.68 -2.26 6.17
CA ASP A 60 -11.48 -3.46 6.96
C ASP A 60 -10.04 -3.95 6.86
N LEU A 61 -9.52 -4.41 8.01
CA LEU A 61 -8.22 -5.03 8.05
C LEU A 61 -8.35 -6.46 7.52
N LEU A 62 -7.51 -6.82 6.55
CA LEU A 62 -7.48 -8.16 6.00
C LEU A 62 -7.04 -9.13 7.11
N ALA A 63 -7.99 -9.94 7.60
CA ALA A 63 -7.68 -11.01 8.53
C ALA A 63 -6.82 -12.04 7.79
N LEU A 64 -5.63 -12.33 8.34
CA LEU A 64 -4.83 -13.48 7.91
C LEU A 64 -5.50 -14.75 8.45
N ASP A 65 -6.62 -15.13 7.85
CA ASP A 65 -7.25 -16.42 8.12
C ASP A 65 -6.46 -17.56 7.43
N ASP A 66 -6.69 -18.78 7.91
CA ASP A 66 -5.97 -19.95 7.41
C ASP A 66 -6.24 -20.21 5.92
N SER A 67 -7.39 -19.79 5.40
CA SER A 67 -7.74 -19.89 3.97
C SER A 67 -6.94 -18.93 3.10
N ALA A 68 -6.71 -17.69 3.55
CA ALA A 68 -5.83 -16.74 2.88
C ALA A 68 -4.38 -17.23 2.85
N ARG A 69 -3.93 -17.88 3.93
CA ARG A 69 -2.60 -18.50 4.00
C ARG A 69 -2.48 -19.67 3.03
N GLU A 70 -3.46 -20.56 2.99
CA GLU A 70 -3.52 -21.67 2.03
C GLU A 70 -3.52 -21.18 0.58
N LEU A 71 -4.28 -20.12 0.28
CA LEU A 71 -4.31 -19.53 -1.06
C LEU A 71 -2.96 -18.92 -1.45
N ALA A 72 -2.30 -18.22 -0.53
CA ALA A 72 -0.96 -17.68 -0.75
C ALA A 72 0.07 -18.80 -1.02
N HIS A 73 0.02 -19.90 -0.25
CA HIS A 73 0.85 -21.08 -0.48
C HIS A 73 0.60 -21.66 -1.89
N LEU A 74 -0.67 -21.80 -2.30
CA LEU A 74 -1.03 -22.29 -3.62
C LEU A 74 -0.53 -21.38 -4.75
N PHE A 75 -0.50 -20.05 -4.56
CA PHE A 75 0.02 -19.11 -5.55
C PHE A 75 1.54 -19.23 -5.73
N VAL A 76 2.27 -19.43 -4.64
CA VAL A 76 3.71 -19.67 -4.66
C VAL A 76 4.02 -21.03 -5.31
N GLU A 77 3.32 -22.09 -4.88
CA GLU A 77 3.48 -23.44 -5.46
C GLU A 77 3.22 -23.47 -6.97
N ARG A 78 2.22 -22.72 -7.43
CA ARG A 78 1.84 -22.63 -8.85
C ARG A 78 2.66 -21.60 -9.64
N ARG A 79 3.65 -20.94 -9.02
CA ARG A 79 4.47 -19.87 -9.63
C ARG A 79 3.64 -18.76 -10.27
N LEU A 80 2.45 -18.51 -9.73
CA LEU A 80 1.56 -17.42 -10.18
C LEU A 80 2.07 -16.06 -9.69
N ILE A 81 2.95 -16.07 -8.70
CA ILE A 81 3.70 -14.93 -8.20
C ILE A 81 5.19 -15.27 -8.35
N PRO A 82 6.01 -14.42 -9.02
CA PRO A 82 7.45 -14.64 -9.09
C PRO A 82 8.09 -14.67 -7.70
N GLU A 83 9.10 -15.53 -7.49
CA GLU A 83 9.82 -15.66 -6.20
C GLU A 83 10.39 -14.31 -5.69
N GLU A 84 10.70 -13.37 -6.57
CA GLU A 84 11.19 -12.02 -6.22
C GLU A 84 10.15 -11.13 -5.53
N SER A 85 8.86 -11.47 -5.59
CA SER A 85 7.77 -10.75 -4.91
C SER A 85 7.48 -11.24 -3.50
N VAL A 86 8.23 -12.24 -3.02
CA VAL A 86 8.06 -12.79 -1.67
C VAL A 86 8.45 -11.77 -0.59
N GLU A 87 9.29 -10.78 -0.89
CA GLU A 87 9.65 -9.74 0.10
C GLU A 87 8.49 -8.83 0.52
N ASP A 88 7.49 -8.57 -0.34
CA ASP A 88 6.25 -7.86 0.02
C ASP A 88 5.35 -8.71 0.94
N ALA A 89 5.60 -10.03 1.01
CA ALA A 89 4.93 -10.97 1.90
C ALA A 89 5.74 -11.33 3.16
N SER A 90 7.06 -11.09 3.24
CA SER A 90 7.86 -11.65 4.35
C SER A 90 9.00 -10.82 4.97
N THR A 91 9.42 -9.64 4.49
CA THR A 91 10.72 -9.10 4.97
C THR A 91 10.68 -7.68 5.54
N SER A 92 10.55 -7.60 6.88
CA SER A 92 11.13 -6.50 7.67
C SER A 92 12.24 -7.06 8.54
N LEU A 93 13.41 -7.36 7.95
CA LEU A 93 14.68 -7.53 8.66
C LEU A 93 15.83 -7.34 7.66
N SER A 94 16.25 -6.10 7.42
CA SER A 94 17.68 -5.70 7.39
C SER A 94 17.87 -4.21 7.03
N PRO A 95 18.93 -3.55 7.54
CA PRO A 95 19.12 -2.10 7.48
C PRO A 95 20.01 -1.71 6.30
N GLN A 96 19.40 -1.36 5.17
CA GLN A 96 20.08 -0.65 4.07
C GLN A 96 19.22 0.55 3.66
N LEU A 97 19.02 1.47 4.60
CA LEU A 97 18.53 2.82 4.34
C LEU A 97 19.66 3.61 3.67
N LYS A 98 19.80 3.51 2.34
CA LYS A 98 20.47 4.53 1.53
C LYS A 98 19.80 4.61 0.16
N VAL A 99 19.55 5.86 -0.25
CA VAL A 99 18.99 6.27 -1.55
C VAL A 99 17.45 6.29 -1.62
N TRP A 100 16.83 7.09 -0.74
CA TRP A 100 15.64 7.88 -1.12
C TRP A 100 15.83 9.31 -0.57
N THR A 101 16.77 10.04 -1.15
CA THR A 101 16.83 11.50 -1.08
C THR A 101 17.04 12.04 -2.49
N SER A 102 16.17 12.98 -2.87
CA SER A 102 16.20 13.79 -4.09
C SER A 102 15.40 13.28 -5.29
N CYS A 103 14.09 13.53 -5.29
CA CYS A 103 13.43 14.51 -6.18
C CYS A 103 12.07 14.90 -5.60
#